data_AF-F9EC33-F1
#
_entry.id   AF-F9EC33-F1
#
_cell.length_a   1.000
_cell.length_b   1.000
_cell.length_c   1.000
_cell.angle_alpha   90.00
_cell.angle_beta   90.00
_cell.angle_gamma   90.00
#
_symmetry.space_group_name_H-M   'P 1'
#
loop_
_entity.id
_entity.type
_entity.pdbx_description
1 polymer ?
#
loop_
_entity_poly.entity_id
_entity_poly.type
_entity_poly.pdbx_seq_one_letter_code
_entity_poly.pdbx_strand_id
1 'polypeptide(L)'
;MLKGFKEFISQGNALELAVAVIIGAAFKPIVDAITNVIMAVISGVVGEPSFDNVFEFYVKDSQVQPGTILTAIINFLLIALAVYFCIVLPMNKFKERMKKAKDDKPAEPTEAELLVQIRDLLATGRPNASAGQPRPKA
;
A
#
# COMPACT_ATOMS: atom_id res chain seq x y z
N MET A 1 28.59 17.06 -5.98
CA MET A 1 27.18 17.07 -5.53
C MET A 1 26.28 16.21 -6.41
N LEU A 2 26.24 16.39 -7.74
CA LEU A 2 25.46 15.55 -8.66
C LEU A 2 25.76 14.03 -8.57
N LYS A 3 27.03 13.65 -8.34
CA LYS A 3 27.43 12.24 -8.18
C LYS A 3 26.82 11.61 -6.92
N GLY A 4 26.90 12.30 -5.78
CA GLY A 4 26.30 11.85 -4.51
C GLY A 4 24.77 11.87 -4.52
N PHE A 5 24.14 12.78 -5.27
CA PHE A 5 22.69 12.79 -5.49
C PHE A 5 22.23 11.59 -6.32
N LYS A 6 22.97 11.26 -7.40
CA LYS A 6 22.73 10.05 -8.19
C LYS A 6 22.87 8.79 -7.31
N GLU A 7 23.89 8.74 -6.47
CA GLU A 7 24.16 7.62 -5.56
C GLU A 7 23.05 7.44 -4.51
N PHE A 8 22.52 8.54 -3.96
CA PHE A 8 21.37 8.54 -3.04
C PHE A 8 20.06 8.07 -3.69
N ILE A 9 19.76 8.51 -4.91
CA ILE A 9 18.59 8.01 -5.65
C ILE A 9 18.78 6.54 -6.04
N SER A 10 20.01 6.14 -6.35
CA SER A 10 20.34 4.76 -6.74
C SER A 10 20.22 3.77 -5.56
N GLN A 11 20.14 4.25 -4.31
CA GLN A 11 19.86 3.41 -3.13
C GLN A 11 18.40 2.95 -3.02
N GLY A 12 17.51 3.36 -3.95
CA GLY A 12 16.14 2.85 -4.07
C GLY A 12 15.14 3.42 -3.04
N ASN A 13 15.55 3.54 -1.78
CA ASN A 13 14.69 4.02 -0.68
C ASN A 13 14.10 5.42 -0.95
N ALA A 14 14.86 6.33 -1.55
CA ALA A 14 14.38 7.67 -1.89
C ALA A 14 13.41 7.67 -3.07
N LEU A 15 13.62 6.78 -4.05
CA LEU A 15 12.77 6.68 -5.24
C LEU A 15 11.40 6.10 -4.90
N GLU A 16 11.35 5.04 -4.10
CA GLU A 16 10.09 4.43 -3.66
C GLU A 16 9.24 5.41 -2.84
N LEU A 17 9.87 6.16 -1.93
CA LEU A 17 9.19 7.18 -1.13
C LEU A 17 8.69 8.34 -2.00
N ALA A 18 9.50 8.81 -2.94
CA ALA A 18 9.10 9.87 -3.87
C ALA A 18 7.91 9.45 -4.74
N VAL A 19 7.94 8.23 -5.27
CA VAL A 19 6.84 7.68 -6.07
C VAL A 19 5.58 7.54 -5.22
N ALA A 20 5.68 7.04 -3.98
CA ALA A 20 4.54 6.93 -3.08
C ALA A 20 3.88 8.30 -2.79
N VAL A 21 4.68 9.34 -2.54
CA VAL A 21 4.17 10.70 -2.27
C VAL A 21 3.50 11.31 -3.52
N ILE A 22 4.11 11.18 -4.69
CA ILE A 22 3.56 11.70 -5.96
C ILE A 22 2.23 11.02 -6.28
N ILE A 23 2.20 9.69 -6.15
CA ILE A 23 1.00 8.89 -6.39
C ILE A 23 -0.11 9.27 -5.39
N GLY A 24 0.22 9.41 -4.10
CA GLY A 24 -0.73 9.83 -3.07
C GLY A 24 -1.33 11.22 -3.36
N ALA A 25 -0.51 12.17 -3.77
CA ALA A 25 -0.96 13.51 -4.15
C ALA A 25 -1.85 13.50 -5.40
N ALA A 26 -1.53 12.66 -6.39
CA ALA A 26 -2.32 12.53 -7.62
C ALA A 26 -3.68 11.84 -7.41
N PHE A 27 -3.81 10.98 -6.40
CA PHE A 27 -5.08 10.30 -6.09
C PHE A 27 -6.07 11.17 -5.30
N LYS A 28 -5.57 12.13 -4.51
CA LYS A 28 -6.42 12.97 -3.66
C LYS A 28 -7.57 13.65 -4.43
N PRO A 29 -7.37 14.29 -5.60
CA PRO A 29 -8.46 14.91 -6.36
C PRO A 29 -9.56 13.93 -6.79
N ILE A 30 -9.22 12.67 -7.05
CA ILE A 30 -10.20 11.64 -7.44
C ILE A 30 -11.09 11.30 -6.25
N VAL A 31 -10.48 11.14 -5.07
CA VAL A 31 -11.22 10.86 -3.83
C VAL A 31 -12.07 12.07 -3.42
N ASP A 32 -11.55 13.28 -3.55
CA ASP A 32 -12.28 14.52 -3.30
C ASP A 32 -13.50 14.62 -4.24
N ALA A 33 -13.35 14.30 -5.52
CA ALA A 33 -14.45 14.30 -6.48
C ALA A 33 -15.57 13.31 -6.10
N ILE A 34 -15.21 12.08 -5.71
CA ILE A 34 -16.19 11.08 -5.25
C ILE A 34 -16.89 11.55 -3.97
N THR A 35 -16.12 12.10 -3.03
CA THR A 35 -16.66 12.57 -1.75
C THR A 35 -17.61 13.75 -1.93
N ASN A 36 -17.27 14.68 -2.83
CA ASN A 36 -18.13 15.82 -3.17
C ASN A 36 -19.47 15.37 -3.77
N VAL A 37 -19.47 14.33 -4.63
CA VAL A 37 -20.71 13.75 -5.17
C VAL A 37 -21.56 13.15 -4.04
N ILE A 38 -20.95 12.41 -3.11
CA ILE A 38 -21.66 11.85 -1.96
C ILE A 38 -22.23 12.95 -1.07
N MET A 39 -21.45 14.00 -0.78
CA MET A 39 -21.90 15.17 -0.02
C MET A 39 -23.04 15.91 -0.70
N ALA A 40 -23.01 16.05 -2.04
CA ALA A 40 -24.09 16.66 -2.81
C ALA A 40 -25.40 15.85 -2.75
N VAL A 41 -25.31 14.52 -2.66
CA VAL A 41 -26.48 13.66 -2.47
C VAL A 41 -27.01 13.77 -1.04
N ILE A 42 -26.12 13.77 -0.04
CA ILE A 42 -26.49 13.93 1.37
C ILE A 42 -27.15 15.29 1.60
N SER A 43 -26.61 16.35 1.00
CA SER A 43 -27.15 17.70 1.11
C SER A 43 -28.51 17.87 0.44
N GLY A 44 -28.75 17.17 -0.67
CA GLY A 44 -30.07 17.12 -1.29
C GLY A 44 -31.16 16.53 -0.38
N VAL A 45 -30.78 15.70 0.60
CA VAL A 45 -31.71 15.10 1.57
C VAL A 45 -31.83 15.93 2.86
N VAL A 46 -30.73 16.53 3.32
CA VAL A 46 -30.67 17.30 4.57
C VAL A 46 -31.06 18.79 4.37
N GLY A 47 -31.04 19.28 3.13
CA GLY A 47 -31.41 20.64 2.76
C GLY A 47 -30.24 21.63 2.74
N GLU A 48 -29.07 21.25 3.26
CA GLU A 48 -27.90 22.12 3.33
C GLU A 48 -26.60 21.39 2.91
N PRO A 49 -25.74 22.03 2.07
CA PRO A 49 -24.50 21.44 1.54
C PRO A 49 -23.43 21.16 2.60
N SER A 50 -23.51 21.82 3.74
CA SER A 50 -22.59 21.66 4.86
C SER A 50 -23.30 21.90 6.18
N PHE A 51 -22.73 21.37 7.25
CA PHE A 51 -23.21 21.60 8.61
C PHE A 51 -22.57 22.85 9.22
N ASP A 52 -22.00 23.74 8.40
CA ASP A 52 -21.18 24.87 8.86
C ASP A 52 -22.00 25.87 9.69
N ASN A 53 -23.28 26.03 9.34
CA ASN A 53 -24.21 26.92 10.01
C ASN A 53 -24.78 26.35 11.32
N VAL A 54 -24.43 25.10 11.66
CA VAL A 54 -24.87 24.46 12.90
C VAL A 54 -24.18 25.13 14.09
N PHE A 55 -24.99 25.68 15.01
CA PHE A 55 -24.53 26.45 16.18
C PHE A 55 -23.71 27.69 15.85
N GLU A 56 -24.01 28.38 14.76
CA GLU A 56 -23.38 29.68 14.48
C GLU A 56 -23.72 30.71 15.56
N PHE A 57 -22.70 31.41 16.07
CA PHE A 57 -22.88 32.54 16.97
C PHE A 57 -21.90 33.67 16.66
N TYR A 58 -22.33 34.90 16.92
CA TYR A 58 -21.54 36.10 16.70
C TYR A 58 -20.93 36.57 18.02
N VAL A 59 -19.60 36.74 18.06
CA VAL A 59 -18.90 37.37 19.18
C VAL A 59 -18.37 38.72 18.72
N LYS A 60 -19.04 39.80 19.15
CA LYS A 60 -18.78 41.22 18.83
C LYS A 60 -18.86 41.57 17.34
N ASP A 61 -18.03 40.96 16.49
CA ASP A 61 -18.04 41.08 15.02
C ASP A 61 -17.40 39.84 14.33
N SER A 62 -17.12 38.78 15.09
CA SER A 62 -16.51 37.55 14.59
C SER A 62 -17.55 36.43 14.55
N GLN A 63 -17.77 35.90 13.35
CA GLN A 63 -18.65 34.76 13.10
C GLN A 63 -17.92 33.48 13.54
N VAL A 64 -18.45 32.79 14.55
CA VAL A 64 -17.91 31.50 15.01
C VAL A 64 -18.84 30.40 14.51
N GLN A 65 -18.31 29.56 13.64
CA GLN A 65 -19.03 28.44 13.02
C GLN A 65 -18.45 27.11 13.51
N PRO A 66 -18.82 26.64 14.71
CA PRO A 66 -18.35 25.35 15.23
C PRO A 66 -18.80 24.18 14.34
N GLY A 67 -19.89 24.35 13.58
CA GLY A 67 -20.36 23.43 12.56
C GLY A 67 -19.32 23.05 11.50
N THR A 68 -18.36 23.93 11.20
CA THR A 68 -17.26 23.65 10.26
C THR A 68 -16.39 22.46 10.69
N ILE A 69 -16.22 22.26 12.00
CA ILE A 69 -15.49 21.12 12.55
C ILE A 69 -16.27 19.83 12.29
N LEU A 70 -17.59 19.86 12.48
CA LEU A 70 -18.45 18.71 12.22
C LEU A 70 -18.46 18.35 10.73
N THR A 71 -18.57 19.36 9.85
CA THR A 71 -18.43 19.18 8.39
C THR A 71 -17.09 18.55 8.04
N ALA A 72 -15.99 19.02 8.64
CA ALA A 72 -14.65 18.48 8.40
C ALA A 72 -14.52 17.01 8.86
N ILE A 73 -15.10 16.65 10.01
CA ILE A 73 -15.11 15.26 10.50
C ILE A 73 -15.90 14.35 9.57
N ILE A 74 -17.08 14.77 9.12
CA ILE A 74 -17.91 14.00 8.18
C ILE A 74 -17.18 13.82 6.85
N ASN A 75 -16.60 14.89 6.32
CA ASN A 75 -15.82 14.84 5.09
C ASN A 75 -14.62 13.88 5.23
N PHE A 76 -13.88 13.95 6.34
CA PHE A 76 -12.78 13.03 6.63
C PHE A 76 -13.23 11.57 6.67
N LEU A 77 -14.35 11.28 7.34
CA LEU A 77 -14.93 9.94 7.38
C LEU A 77 -15.32 9.45 5.98
N LEU A 78 -15.91 10.30 5.15
CA LEU A 78 -16.27 9.93 3.77
C LEU A 78 -15.05 9.65 2.90
N ILE A 79 -14.01 10.49 2.96
CA ILE A 79 -12.74 10.26 2.27
C ILE A 79 -12.15 8.92 2.71
N ALA A 80 -12.09 8.66 4.02
CA ALA A 80 -11.57 7.41 4.56
C ALA A 80 -12.38 6.19 4.06
N LEU A 81 -13.70 6.31 4.03
CA LEU A 81 -14.60 5.24 3.56
C LEU A 81 -14.45 5.01 2.05
N ALA A 82 -14.34 6.09 1.25
CA ALA A 82 -14.09 6.01 -0.18
C ALA A 82 -12.75 5.33 -0.49
N VAL A 83 -11.66 5.74 0.19
CA VAL A 83 -10.34 5.10 0.04
C VAL A 83 -10.38 3.63 0.44
N TYR A 84 -11.05 3.32 1.56
CA TYR A 84 -11.18 1.95 2.03
C TYR A 84 -11.96 1.08 1.02
N PHE A 85 -13.09 1.55 0.52
CA PHE A 85 -13.95 0.79 -0.37
C PHE A 85 -13.38 0.67 -1.78
N CYS A 86 -12.80 1.74 -2.33
CA CYS A 86 -12.27 1.77 -3.70
C CYS A 86 -10.87 1.19 -3.84
N ILE A 87 -10.02 1.24 -2.80
CA ILE A 87 -8.62 0.80 -2.89
C ILE A 87 -8.36 -0.38 -1.97
N VAL A 88 -8.61 -0.23 -0.67
CA VAL A 88 -8.19 -1.23 0.33
C VAL A 88 -8.97 -2.54 0.17
N LEU A 89 -10.29 -2.47 -0.01
CA LEU A 89 -11.16 -3.64 -0.14
C LEU A 89 -10.84 -4.49 -1.39
N PRO A 90 -10.73 -3.93 -2.62
CA PRO A 90 -10.35 -4.72 -3.78
C PRO A 90 -8.91 -5.23 -3.69
N MET A 91 -7.99 -4.44 -3.14
CA MET A 91 -6.61 -4.87 -2.93
C MET A 91 -6.53 -6.04 -1.95
N ASN A 92 -7.27 -6.00 -0.84
CA ASN A 92 -7.35 -7.10 0.12
C ASN A 92 -7.96 -8.35 -0.52
N LYS A 93 -9.08 -8.22 -1.24
CA LYS A 93 -9.70 -9.35 -1.96
C LYS A 93 -8.79 -9.96 -3.02
N PHE A 94 -8.05 -9.13 -3.76
CA PHE A 94 -7.10 -9.60 -4.76
C PHE A 94 -5.91 -10.34 -4.12
N LYS A 95 -5.38 -9.79 -3.02
CA LYS A 95 -4.31 -10.45 -2.25
C LYS A 95 -4.76 -11.79 -1.67
N GLU A 96 -5.98 -11.89 -1.15
CA GLU A 96 -6.54 -13.17 -0.67
C GLU A 96 -6.70 -14.18 -1.80
N ARG A 97 -7.18 -13.76 -2.97
CA ARG A 97 -7.26 -14.63 -4.16
C ARG A 97 -5.89 -15.11 -4.64
N MET A 98 -4.89 -14.23 -4.66
CA MET A 98 -3.52 -14.59 -5.02
C MET A 98 -2.87 -15.52 -3.99
N LYS A 99 -3.15 -15.35 -2.70
CA LYS A 99 -2.69 -16.28 -1.64
C LYS A 99 -3.33 -17.65 -1.79
N LYS A 100 -4.65 -17.72 -2.03
CA LYS A 100 -5.35 -19.00 -2.29
C LYS A 100 -4.85 -19.70 -3.56
N ALA A 101 -4.56 -18.95 -4.61
CA ALA A 101 -3.95 -19.50 -5.84
C ALA A 101 -2.50 -19.96 -5.66
N LYS A 102 -1.83 -19.54 -4.57
CA LYS A 102 -0.48 -19.98 -4.21
C LYS A 102 -0.47 -21.25 -3.35
N ASP A 103 -1.56 -21.54 -2.63
CA ASP A 103 -1.76 -22.80 -1.90
C ASP A 103 -2.07 -23.99 -2.84
N ASP A 104 -2.74 -23.75 -3.98
CA ASP A 104 -3.09 -24.79 -4.97
C ASP A 104 -1.96 -25.14 -5.96
N LYS A 105 -0.85 -24.38 -5.96
CA LYS A 105 0.38 -24.77 -6.66
C LYS A 105 1.31 -25.40 -5.63
N PRO A 106 1.99 -26.54 -5.92
CA PRO A 106 3.05 -27.03 -5.05
C PRO A 106 3.98 -25.86 -4.77
N ALA A 107 4.06 -25.44 -3.51
CA ALA A 107 4.84 -24.27 -3.12
C ALA A 107 6.24 -24.46 -3.69
N GLU A 108 6.71 -23.49 -4.48
CA GLU A 108 8.14 -23.43 -4.80
C GLU A 108 8.87 -23.49 -3.45
N PRO A 109 9.80 -24.45 -3.26
CA PRO A 109 10.44 -24.64 -1.98
C PRO A 109 11.05 -23.30 -1.57
N THR A 110 10.66 -22.83 -0.39
CA THR A 110 11.16 -21.58 0.15
C THR A 110 12.68 -21.64 0.25
N GLU A 111 13.36 -20.50 0.20
CA GLU A 111 14.83 -20.45 0.32
C GLU A 111 15.31 -21.19 1.58
N ALA A 112 14.53 -21.15 2.67
CA ALA A 112 14.80 -21.92 3.88
C ALA A 112 14.73 -23.45 3.64
N GLU A 113 13.73 -23.94 2.91
CA GLU A 113 13.61 -25.36 2.55
C GLU A 113 14.72 -25.79 1.58
N LEU A 114 15.11 -24.93 0.64
CA LEU A 114 16.25 -25.17 -0.25
C LEU A 114 17.56 -25.24 0.53
N LEU A 115 17.77 -24.36 1.50
CA LEU A 115 18.97 -24.39 2.36
C LEU A 115 19.00 -25.64 3.26
N VAL A 116 17.84 -26.09 3.74
CA VAL A 116 17.72 -27.36 4.47
C VAL A 116 18.04 -28.55 3.56
N GLN A 117 17.48 -28.59 2.34
CA GLN A 117 17.80 -29.63 1.36
C GLN A 117 19.29 -29.62 0.98
N ILE A 118 19.90 -28.45 0.78
CA ILE A 118 21.33 -28.31 0.48
C ILE A 118 22.17 -28.80 1.67
N ARG A 119 21.81 -28.45 2.91
CA ARG A 119 22.46 -28.94 4.12
C ARG A 119 22.38 -30.45 4.19
N ASP A 120 21.21 -31.02 3.96
CA ASP A 120 20.99 -32.45 4.06
C ASP A 120 21.73 -33.20 2.94
N LEU A 121 21.78 -32.65 1.71
CA LEU A 121 22.59 -33.18 0.61
C LEU A 121 24.11 -33.09 0.88
N LEU A 122 24.58 -32.06 1.58
CA LEU A 122 25.97 -31.93 2.01
C LEU A 122 26.31 -32.85 3.18
N ALA A 123 25.40 -32.99 4.15
CA ALA A 123 25.54 -33.84 5.32
C ALA A 123 25.49 -35.33 4.95
N THR A 124 24.66 -35.68 3.95
CA THR A 124 24.61 -37.03 3.39
C THR A 124 25.86 -37.36 2.58
N GLY A 125 26.71 -36.36 2.28
CA GLY A 125 28.03 -36.52 1.70
C GLY A 125 27.99 -37.11 0.30
N ARG A 126 28.14 -36.28 -0.74
CA ARG A 126 28.55 -36.80 -2.06
C ARG A 126 29.84 -37.61 -1.84
N PRO A 127 29.86 -38.93 -2.12
CA PRO A 127 31.13 -39.62 -2.28
C PRO A 127 31.82 -38.91 -3.43
N ASN A 128 32.96 -38.29 -3.15
CA ASN A 128 33.82 -37.67 -4.15
C ASN A 128 33.98 -38.62 -5.35
N ALA A 129 33.30 -38.32 -6.46
CA ALA A 129 33.53 -38.94 -7.77
C ALA A 129 34.86 -38.43 -8.39
N SER A 130 35.89 -38.28 -7.57
CA SER A 130 37.22 -37.79 -7.94
C SER A 130 38.34 -38.64 -7.30
N ALA A 131 38.08 -39.93 -7.07
CA ALA A 131 39.12 -40.88 -6.71
C ALA A 131 39.23 -41.97 -7.78
N GLY A 132 40.16 -41.79 -8.71
CA GLY A 132 40.76 -42.89 -9.48
C GLY A 132 40.17 -43.19 -10.86
N GLN A 133 40.42 -42.33 -11.85
CA GLN A 133 40.56 -42.82 -13.22
C GLN A 133 42.01 -43.36 -13.35
N PRO A 134 42.24 -44.68 -13.55
CA PRO A 134 43.58 -45.17 -13.80
C PRO A 134 44.06 -44.63 -15.15
N ARG A 135 45.21 -43.95 -15.17
CA ARG A 135 45.87 -43.58 -16.43
C ARG A 135 46.28 -44.88 -17.15
N PRO A 136 45.89 -45.10 -18.41
CA PRO A 136 46.41 -46.22 -19.17
C PRO A 136 47.91 -45.96 -19.40
N LYS A 137 48.76 -46.90 -18.94
CA LYS A 137 50.19 -46.89 -19.29
C LYS A 137 50.34 -47.37 -20.74
N ALA A 138 51.33 -46.78 -21.39
CA ALA A 138 51.79 -47.02 -22.76
C ALA A 138 51.98 -48.50 -23.10
#